data_AF-A0A3D1IER6-F1
#
_entry.id   AF-A0A3D1IER6-F1
#
_cell.length_a   1.000
_cell.length_b   1.000
_cell.length_c   1.000
_cell.angle_alpha   90.00
_cell.angle_beta   90.00
_cell.angle_gamma   90.00
#
_symmetry.space_group_name_H-M   'P 1'
#
loop_
_entity.id
_entity.type
_entity.pdbx_description
1 polymer ?
#
loop_
_entity_poly.entity_id
_entity_poly.type
_entity_poly.pdbx_seq_one_letter_code
_entity_poly.pdbx_strand_id
1 'polypeptide(L)'
;MVLVAQAGLAAGGQPGRQTREQDPTQVMVESLAQFRFDQLGHPQIKSDSIKPVLAPRTRPHRLLILPVRFADTGYDRFASDPAQDDKNRAYFQDLLFAGGPEDPEPGTLSHYYWHQSRGRYNVTGDIFPVVELEQPLHHYGRPVQNSDGSWRNDERASELVIDALQAATTAEPDFPWQDYDLWDPQDFDEDDDR
;
A
#
# COMPACT_ATOMS: atom_id res chain seq x y z
N MET A 1 36.35 -37.45 -39.05
CA MET A 1 36.06 -38.87 -39.33
C MET A 1 34.57 -39.09 -39.09
N VAL A 2 33.93 -39.74 -40.05
CA VAL A 2 32.47 -39.74 -40.31
C VAL A 2 31.74 -40.74 -39.40
N LEU A 3 30.56 -40.38 -38.90
CA LEU A 3 29.37 -41.24 -39.07
C LEU A 3 28.10 -40.39 -39.15
N VAL A 4 27.31 -40.69 -40.19
CA VAL A 4 26.00 -40.15 -40.53
C VAL A 4 24.95 -41.19 -40.15
N ALA A 5 23.78 -40.75 -39.69
CA ALA A 5 22.52 -41.48 -39.87
C ALA A 5 21.35 -40.48 -40.02
N GLN A 6 20.82 -40.40 -41.23
CA GLN A 6 19.45 -39.99 -41.60
C GLN A 6 18.44 -41.07 -41.15
N ALA A 7 17.11 -40.95 -41.09
CA ALA A 7 16.10 -39.92 -41.27
C ALA A 7 14.78 -40.48 -40.70
N GLY A 8 13.84 -39.63 -40.33
CA GLY A 8 12.44 -40.00 -40.07
C GLY A 8 11.54 -38.78 -40.18
N LEU A 9 10.81 -38.67 -41.29
CA LEU A 9 9.82 -37.63 -41.59
C LEU A 9 8.45 -37.95 -40.96
N ALA A 10 7.64 -36.88 -40.86
CA ALA A 10 6.18 -36.83 -40.65
C ALA A 10 5.72 -36.99 -39.18
N ALA A 11 4.79 -36.20 -38.63
CA ALA A 11 3.81 -35.29 -39.20
C ALA A 11 3.35 -34.29 -38.12
N GLY A 12 2.90 -33.12 -38.56
CA GLY A 12 1.81 -32.31 -37.98
C GLY A 12 1.73 -32.16 -36.45
N GLY A 13 2.11 -30.99 -35.96
CA GLY A 13 1.68 -30.49 -34.66
C GLY A 13 1.93 -28.99 -34.60
N GLN A 14 0.86 -28.20 -34.72
CA GLN A 14 0.92 -26.75 -34.49
C GLN A 14 1.55 -26.48 -33.11
N PRO A 15 2.42 -25.46 -32.95
CA PRO A 15 2.84 -25.05 -31.62
C PRO A 15 1.62 -24.46 -30.92
N GLY A 16 1.00 -25.26 -30.04
CA GLY A 16 0.04 -24.75 -29.07
C GLY A 16 0.73 -23.63 -28.31
N ARG A 17 0.22 -22.40 -28.48
CA ARG A 17 0.50 -21.31 -27.56
C ARG A 17 0.04 -21.77 -26.18
N GLN A 18 0.98 -22.29 -25.40
CA GLN A 18 0.85 -22.33 -23.96
C GLN A 18 0.91 -20.87 -23.51
N THR A 19 -0.24 -20.24 -23.43
CA THR A 19 -0.41 -19.04 -22.61
C THR A 19 -0.03 -19.48 -21.21
N ARG A 20 1.17 -19.11 -20.76
CA ARG A 20 1.53 -19.20 -19.34
C ARG A 20 0.47 -18.39 -18.61
N GLU A 21 -0.45 -19.05 -17.91
CA GLU A 21 -1.30 -18.39 -16.93
C GLU A 21 -0.34 -17.65 -16.00
N GLN A 22 -0.34 -16.32 -16.09
CA GLN A 22 0.42 -15.47 -15.20
C GLN A 22 -0.15 -15.68 -13.80
N ASP A 23 0.73 -15.93 -12.82
CA ASP A 23 0.31 -16.08 -11.44
C ASP A 23 -0.47 -14.81 -11.02
N PRO A 24 -1.75 -14.93 -10.65
CA PRO A 24 -2.57 -13.77 -10.29
C PRO A 24 -1.97 -12.97 -9.12
N THR A 25 -1.19 -13.62 -8.26
CA THR A 25 -0.43 -12.98 -7.17
C THR A 25 0.66 -12.07 -7.72
N GLN A 26 1.35 -12.50 -8.77
CA GLN A 26 2.44 -11.74 -9.39
C GLN A 26 1.90 -10.52 -10.14
N VAL A 27 0.76 -10.66 -10.82
CA VAL A 27 0.07 -9.53 -11.47
C VAL A 27 -0.41 -8.50 -10.44
N MET A 28 -0.94 -8.95 -9.30
CA MET A 28 -1.35 -8.06 -8.21
C MET A 28 -0.14 -7.29 -7.63
N VAL A 29 0.98 -7.97 -7.36
CA VAL A 29 2.20 -7.35 -6.84
C VAL A 29 2.78 -6.33 -7.82
N GLU A 30 2.83 -6.65 -9.11
CA GLU A 30 3.29 -5.72 -10.15
C GLU A 30 2.37 -4.51 -10.28
N SER A 31 1.05 -4.71 -10.22
CA SER A 31 0.07 -3.62 -10.21
C SER A 31 0.20 -2.72 -8.98
N LEU A 32 0.44 -3.28 -7.78
CA LEU A 32 0.74 -2.50 -6.57
C LEU A 32 2.03 -1.69 -6.72
N ALA A 33 3.10 -2.33 -7.18
CA ALA A 33 4.40 -1.69 -7.38
C ALA A 33 4.34 -0.54 -8.41
N GLN A 34 3.37 -0.62 -9.33
CA GLN A 34 3.16 0.36 -10.39
C GLN A 34 1.96 1.29 -10.11
N PHE A 35 1.42 1.26 -8.88
CA PHE A 35 0.30 2.11 -8.43
C PHE A 35 -0.96 1.99 -9.30
N ARG A 36 -1.20 0.83 -9.90
CA ARG A 36 -2.39 0.52 -10.70
C ARG A 36 -3.42 -0.22 -9.87
N PHE A 37 -4.04 0.51 -8.95
CA PHE A 37 -5.03 -0.05 -8.03
C PHE A 37 -6.27 -0.61 -8.73
N ASP A 38 -6.63 -0.04 -9.89
CA ASP A 38 -7.69 -0.52 -10.77
C ASP A 38 -7.42 -1.92 -11.35
N GLN A 39 -6.17 -2.39 -11.31
CA GLN A 39 -5.71 -3.64 -11.92
C GLN A 39 -5.34 -4.73 -10.90
N LEU A 40 -5.78 -4.59 -9.64
CA LEU A 40 -5.55 -5.58 -8.59
C LEU A 40 -6.44 -6.83 -8.70
N GLY A 41 -7.41 -6.83 -9.61
CA GLY A 41 -8.32 -7.96 -9.85
C GLY A 41 -9.43 -8.08 -8.81
N HIS A 42 -9.95 -9.31 -8.64
CA HIS A 42 -10.98 -9.68 -7.66
C HIS A 42 -10.38 -10.65 -6.64
N PRO A 43 -9.75 -10.17 -5.56
CA PRO A 43 -9.24 -11.06 -4.53
C PRO A 43 -10.41 -11.85 -3.91
N GLN A 44 -10.42 -13.17 -4.14
CA GLN A 44 -11.38 -14.09 -3.52
C GLN A 44 -10.87 -14.45 -2.13
N ILE A 45 -11.33 -13.72 -1.11
CA ILE A 45 -11.11 -14.11 0.29
C ILE A 45 -12.14 -15.17 0.65
N LYS A 46 -11.70 -16.33 1.15
CA LYS A 46 -12.59 -17.32 1.78
C LYS A 46 -13.23 -16.66 3.01
N SER A 47 -14.45 -16.16 2.82
CA SER A 47 -15.23 -15.44 3.82
C SER A 47 -15.96 -16.45 4.72
N ASP A 48 -15.26 -16.99 5.72
CA ASP A 48 -15.94 -17.60 6.86
C ASP A 48 -16.09 -16.53 7.95
N SER A 49 -17.35 -16.11 8.18
CA SER A 49 -17.86 -15.45 9.39
C SER A 49 -17.31 -14.08 9.85
N ILE A 50 -16.83 -13.22 8.94
CA ILE A 50 -16.49 -11.83 9.29
C ILE A 50 -17.74 -10.94 9.12
N LYS A 51 -18.18 -10.26 10.20
CA LYS A 51 -19.22 -9.22 10.09
C LYS A 51 -18.72 -8.15 9.12
N PRO A 52 -19.47 -7.81 8.05
CA PRO A 52 -19.00 -6.84 7.07
C PRO A 52 -18.88 -5.46 7.72
N VAL A 53 -17.72 -4.84 7.57
CA VAL A 53 -17.50 -3.44 7.96
C VAL A 53 -18.12 -2.56 6.89
N LEU A 54 -18.98 -1.63 7.31
CA LEU A 54 -19.64 -0.68 6.42
C LEU A 54 -19.12 0.72 6.71
N ALA A 55 -18.82 1.46 5.65
CA ALA A 55 -18.42 2.86 5.72
C ALA A 55 -19.25 3.61 4.67
N PRO A 56 -20.45 4.12 5.02
CA PRO A 56 -21.30 4.83 4.08
C PRO A 56 -20.61 6.13 3.63
N ARG A 57 -21.00 6.69 2.47
CA ARG A 57 -20.41 7.94 1.96
C ARG A 57 -20.54 9.12 2.92
N THR A 58 -21.60 9.13 3.73
CA THR A 58 -21.83 10.15 4.77
C THR A 58 -20.93 10.00 5.99
N ARG A 59 -20.29 8.84 6.18
CA ARG A 59 -19.33 8.54 7.25
C ARG A 59 -18.26 7.58 6.72
N PRO A 60 -17.38 8.05 5.80
CA PRO A 60 -16.30 7.23 5.29
C PRO A 60 -15.28 6.97 6.39
N HIS A 61 -14.56 5.86 6.32
CA HIS A 61 -13.39 5.68 7.19
C HIS A 61 -12.29 6.65 6.76
N ARG A 62 -11.63 7.28 7.73
CA ARG A 62 -10.55 8.24 7.50
C ARG A 62 -9.21 7.58 7.73
N LEU A 63 -8.33 7.67 6.74
CA LEU A 63 -6.96 7.19 6.79
C LEU A 63 -6.03 8.38 7.00
N LEU A 64 -5.10 8.26 7.94
CA LEU A 64 -3.98 9.19 8.07
C LEU A 64 -2.75 8.56 7.44
N ILE A 65 -2.14 9.25 6.48
CA ILE A 65 -0.88 8.81 5.87
C ILE A 65 0.25 9.71 6.38
N LEU A 66 1.25 9.11 7.04
CA LEU A 66 2.42 9.82 7.56
C LEU A 66 3.60 9.66 6.60
N PRO A 67 3.90 10.65 5.74
CA PRO A 67 5.13 10.65 4.98
C PRO A 67 6.33 10.93 5.89
N VAL A 68 7.36 10.11 5.79
CA VAL A 68 8.59 10.21 6.58
C VAL A 68 9.80 10.43 5.67
N ARG A 69 10.73 11.25 6.13
CA ARG A 69 12.11 11.30 5.62
C ARG A 69 13.09 10.99 6.75
N PHE A 70 14.24 10.46 6.39
CA PHE A 70 15.29 10.08 7.34
C PHE A 70 16.35 11.18 7.41
N ALA A 71 17.14 11.20 8.49
CA ALA A 71 18.22 12.17 8.68
C ALA A 71 19.25 12.19 7.53
N ASP A 72 19.43 11.06 6.83
CA ASP A 72 20.37 10.91 5.71
C ASP A 72 19.69 10.75 4.34
N THR A 73 18.37 10.58 4.31
CA THR A 73 17.65 10.18 3.09
C THR A 73 16.29 10.87 3.00
N GLY A 74 16.14 11.73 1.98
CA GLY A 74 14.88 12.41 1.63
C GLY A 74 14.15 11.77 0.45
N TYR A 75 13.13 12.47 -0.05
CA TYR A 75 12.43 12.07 -1.27
C TYR A 75 13.25 12.39 -2.52
N ASP A 76 13.25 11.48 -3.51
CA ASP A 76 13.84 11.77 -4.83
C ASP A 76 12.93 12.68 -5.67
N ARG A 77 11.61 12.54 -5.49
CA ARG A 77 10.62 13.31 -6.24
C ARG A 77 10.66 14.77 -5.80
N PHE A 78 10.70 15.67 -6.79
CA PHE A 78 10.90 17.11 -6.58
C PHE A 78 12.21 17.45 -5.85
N ALA A 79 13.24 16.58 -5.97
CA ALA A 79 14.55 16.87 -5.39
C ALA A 79 15.08 18.23 -5.89
N SER A 80 15.73 18.96 -4.99
CA SER A 80 16.23 20.34 -5.18
C SER A 80 15.17 21.45 -5.22
N ASP A 81 13.88 21.11 -5.09
CA ASP A 81 12.81 22.11 -4.94
C ASP A 81 12.63 22.47 -3.46
N PRO A 82 12.66 23.76 -3.08
CA PRO A 82 12.46 24.15 -1.68
C PRO A 82 11.05 23.84 -1.15
N ALA A 83 10.05 23.64 -2.03
CA ALA A 83 8.70 23.23 -1.69
C ALA A 83 8.47 21.72 -1.91
N GLN A 84 9.53 20.91 -1.87
CA GLN A 84 9.48 19.47 -2.12
C GLN A 84 8.44 18.75 -1.25
N ASP A 85 8.40 19.04 0.05
CA ASP A 85 7.52 18.34 1.00
C ASP A 85 6.04 18.63 0.70
N ASP A 86 5.68 19.89 0.47
CA ASP A 86 4.32 20.29 0.09
C ASP A 86 3.88 19.66 -1.24
N LYS A 87 4.80 19.61 -2.22
CA LYS A 87 4.51 19.00 -3.52
C LYS A 87 4.34 17.49 -3.42
N ASN A 88 5.15 16.81 -2.62
CA ASN A 88 4.99 15.38 -2.37
C ASN A 88 3.69 15.11 -1.63
N ARG A 89 3.36 15.92 -0.63
CA ARG A 89 2.08 15.83 0.11
C ARG A 89 0.89 15.97 -0.84
N ALA A 90 0.85 17.02 -1.67
CA ALA A 90 -0.21 17.23 -2.66
C ALA A 90 -0.28 16.07 -3.66
N TYR A 91 0.86 15.61 -4.18
CA TYR A 91 0.93 14.48 -5.09
C TYR A 91 0.32 13.20 -4.49
N PHE A 92 0.64 12.87 -3.23
CA PHE A 92 0.07 11.69 -2.58
C PHE A 92 -1.42 11.86 -2.25
N GLN A 93 -1.85 13.08 -1.91
CA GLN A 93 -3.26 13.38 -1.67
C GLN A 93 -4.09 13.10 -2.93
N ASP A 94 -3.63 13.60 -4.07
CA ASP A 94 -4.29 13.38 -5.36
C ASP A 94 -4.24 11.90 -5.76
N LEU A 95 -3.06 11.27 -5.65
CA LEU A 95 -2.86 9.87 -6.02
C LEU A 95 -3.78 8.92 -5.24
N LEU A 96 -3.98 9.17 -3.93
CA LEU A 96 -4.70 8.24 -3.07
C LEU A 96 -6.18 8.59 -2.93
N PHE A 97 -6.55 9.88 -2.95
CA PHE A 97 -7.86 10.33 -2.45
C PHE A 97 -8.54 11.40 -3.32
N ALA A 98 -8.10 11.65 -4.56
CA ALA A 98 -8.78 12.58 -5.45
C ALA A 98 -10.25 12.22 -5.71
N GLY A 99 -11.08 13.23 -5.99
CA GLY A 99 -12.53 13.11 -6.21
C GLY A 99 -13.41 13.06 -4.94
N GLY A 100 -12.83 12.65 -3.80
CA GLY A 100 -13.52 12.63 -2.51
C GLY A 100 -14.55 11.49 -2.36
N PRO A 101 -15.33 11.48 -1.27
CA PRO A 101 -16.17 10.33 -0.91
C PRO A 101 -17.43 10.16 -1.75
N GLU A 102 -17.90 11.20 -2.47
CA GLU A 102 -19.09 11.12 -3.32
C GLU A 102 -18.79 10.60 -4.73
N ASP A 103 -17.66 11.04 -5.30
CA ASP A 103 -17.24 10.65 -6.65
C ASP A 103 -15.71 10.44 -6.68
N PRO A 104 -15.22 9.33 -6.10
CA PRO A 104 -13.78 9.09 -6.02
C PRO A 104 -13.18 8.90 -7.41
N GLU A 105 -12.09 9.59 -7.70
CA GLU A 105 -11.51 9.63 -9.04
C GLU A 105 -10.96 8.24 -9.43
N PRO A 106 -11.23 7.75 -10.66
CA PRO A 106 -10.71 6.47 -11.13
C PRO A 106 -9.19 6.35 -10.96
N GLY A 107 -8.73 5.22 -10.44
CA GLY A 107 -7.31 4.94 -10.21
C GLY A 107 -6.80 5.32 -8.81
N THR A 108 -7.62 6.01 -7.99
CA THR A 108 -7.29 6.31 -6.60
C THR A 108 -7.54 5.13 -5.65
N LEU A 109 -6.97 5.18 -4.44
CA LEU A 109 -7.24 4.21 -3.37
C LEU A 109 -8.71 4.27 -2.96
N SER A 110 -9.27 5.47 -2.81
CA SER A 110 -10.70 5.66 -2.55
C SER A 110 -11.58 4.98 -3.59
N HIS A 111 -11.28 5.16 -4.88
CA HIS A 111 -12.04 4.53 -5.94
C HIS A 111 -11.92 3.01 -5.92
N TYR A 112 -10.72 2.47 -5.65
CA TYR A 112 -10.52 1.03 -5.55
C TYR A 112 -11.43 0.39 -4.49
N TYR A 113 -11.43 0.91 -3.26
CA TYR A 113 -12.26 0.37 -2.17
C TYR A 113 -13.76 0.55 -2.44
N TRP A 114 -14.15 1.71 -2.96
CA TRP A 114 -15.52 1.97 -3.36
C TRP A 114 -15.99 0.97 -4.43
N HIS A 115 -15.21 0.78 -5.49
CA HIS A 115 -15.54 -0.11 -6.60
C HIS A 115 -15.62 -1.57 -6.16
N GLN A 116 -14.60 -2.08 -5.44
CA GLN A 116 -14.57 -3.48 -4.98
C GLN A 116 -15.69 -3.81 -4.00
N SER A 117 -16.07 -2.84 -3.15
CA SER A 117 -17.17 -3.02 -2.20
C SER A 117 -18.56 -2.84 -2.83
N ARG A 118 -18.64 -2.44 -4.11
CA ARG A 118 -19.85 -1.99 -4.80
C ARG A 118 -20.55 -0.83 -4.08
N GLY A 119 -19.74 0.11 -3.60
CA GLY A 119 -20.18 1.33 -2.92
C GLY A 119 -20.53 1.19 -1.44
N ARG A 120 -20.31 0.03 -0.83
CA ARG A 120 -20.65 -0.25 0.57
C ARG A 120 -19.55 0.16 1.57
N TYR A 121 -18.34 0.36 1.08
CA TYR A 121 -17.19 0.73 1.87
C TYR A 121 -16.44 1.87 1.20
N ASN A 122 -16.38 3.01 1.87
CA ASN A 122 -15.77 4.24 1.40
C ASN A 122 -14.63 4.61 2.33
N VAL A 123 -13.48 4.92 1.75
CA VAL A 123 -12.31 5.44 2.47
C VAL A 123 -11.98 6.82 1.95
N THR A 124 -11.57 7.68 2.86
CA THR A 124 -10.99 9.00 2.61
C THR A 124 -9.72 9.11 3.42
N GLY A 125 -8.94 10.14 3.19
CA GLY A 125 -7.76 10.35 4.01
C GLY A 125 -7.05 11.64 3.71
N ASP A 126 -6.13 11.94 4.61
CA ASP A 126 -5.31 13.13 4.58
C ASP A 126 -3.84 12.72 4.64
N ILE A 127 -3.01 13.38 3.83
CA ILE A 127 -1.56 13.25 3.93
C ILE A 127 -1.08 14.23 5.00
N PHE A 128 -0.43 13.72 6.03
CA PHE A 128 0.20 14.51 7.09
C PHE A 128 1.40 15.31 6.53
N PRO A 129 1.80 16.44 7.14
CA PRO A 129 3.08 17.08 6.82
C PRO A 129 4.25 16.08 6.87
N VAL A 130 5.27 16.28 6.03
CA VAL A 130 6.45 15.39 6.05
C VAL A 130 7.17 15.54 7.37
N VAL A 131 7.40 14.42 8.06
CA VAL A 131 8.18 14.39 9.30
C VAL A 131 9.58 13.86 9.05
N GLU A 132 10.56 14.47 9.69
CA GLU A 132 11.95 14.00 9.68
C GLU A 132 12.24 13.14 10.89
N LEU A 133 12.82 11.97 10.67
CA LEU A 133 13.28 11.07 11.73
C LEU A 133 14.75 11.33 12.02
N GLU A 134 15.12 11.23 13.30
CA GLU A 134 16.50 11.45 13.75
C GLU A 134 17.47 10.37 13.26
N GLN A 135 16.99 9.14 13.08
CA GLN A 135 17.83 8.03 12.67
C GLN A 135 17.91 7.93 11.13
N PRO A 136 19.06 7.48 10.60
CA PRO A 136 19.23 7.23 9.17
C PRO A 136 18.42 6.03 8.68
N LEU A 137 18.15 5.95 7.36
CA LEU A 137 17.34 4.88 6.76
C LEU A 137 17.83 3.47 7.13
N HIS A 138 19.15 3.27 7.15
CA HIS A 138 19.75 1.96 7.43
C HIS A 138 19.55 1.52 8.89
N HIS A 139 19.26 2.43 9.82
CA HIS A 139 18.91 2.05 11.19
C HIS A 139 17.67 1.16 11.20
N TYR A 140 16.64 1.53 10.44
CA TYR A 140 15.36 0.83 10.42
C TYR A 140 15.31 -0.38 9.49
N GLY A 141 16.00 -0.31 8.34
CA GLY A 141 15.81 -1.27 7.25
C GLY A 141 17.03 -2.11 6.87
N ARG A 142 18.15 -2.04 7.59
CA ARG A 142 19.34 -2.83 7.23
C ARG A 142 19.05 -4.34 7.35
N PRO A 143 19.56 -5.17 6.42
CA PRO A 143 19.51 -6.61 6.57
C PRO A 143 20.31 -7.08 7.79
N VAL A 144 19.71 -7.94 8.60
CA VAL A 144 20.30 -8.61 9.75
C VAL A 144 20.19 -10.11 9.54
N GLN A 145 21.28 -10.82 9.81
CA GLN A 145 21.32 -12.27 9.68
C GLN A 145 20.96 -12.93 11.01
N ASN A 146 19.98 -13.82 10.99
CA ASN A 146 19.58 -14.64 12.12
C ASN A 146 20.63 -15.73 12.39
N SER A 147 20.56 -16.34 13.58
CA SER A 147 21.44 -17.44 13.99
C SER A 147 21.29 -18.71 13.13
N ASP A 148 20.17 -18.87 12.44
CA ASP A 148 19.91 -19.95 11.48
C ASP A 148 20.44 -19.64 10.06
N GLY A 149 21.06 -18.48 9.87
CA GLY A 149 21.61 -18.03 8.59
C GLY A 149 20.62 -17.31 7.66
N SER A 150 19.33 -17.23 8.02
CA SER A 150 18.33 -16.47 7.27
C SER A 150 18.51 -14.96 7.44
N TRP A 151 18.05 -14.18 6.45
CA TRP A 151 18.14 -12.72 6.47
C TRP A 151 16.77 -12.10 6.75
N ARG A 152 16.76 -11.03 7.56
CA ARG A 152 15.60 -10.19 7.84
C ARG A 152 15.95 -8.72 7.67
N ASN A 153 14.99 -7.90 7.27
CA ASN A 153 15.17 -6.46 7.07
C ASN A 153 14.10 -5.62 7.81
N ASP A 154 13.31 -6.27 8.65
CA ASP A 154 12.14 -5.74 9.34
C ASP A 154 12.30 -5.73 10.86
N GLU A 155 13.53 -5.91 11.37
CA GLU A 155 13.80 -5.98 12.82
C GLU A 155 13.33 -4.73 13.57
N ARG A 156 13.41 -3.57 12.93
CA ARG A 156 13.10 -2.25 13.52
C ARG A 156 11.95 -1.53 12.81
N ALA A 157 11.12 -2.26 12.07
CA ALA A 157 9.95 -1.67 11.40
C ALA A 157 8.95 -1.06 12.41
N SER A 158 8.78 -1.67 13.59
CA SER A 158 7.93 -1.09 14.64
C SER A 158 8.54 0.16 15.26
N GLU A 159 9.87 0.20 15.42
CA GLU A 159 10.60 1.39 15.92
C GLU A 159 10.40 2.57 14.96
N LEU A 160 10.46 2.33 13.64
CA LEU A 160 10.15 3.34 12.61
C LEU A 160 8.76 3.98 12.82
N VAL A 161 7.73 3.16 13.08
CA VAL A 161 6.36 3.67 13.28
C VAL A 161 6.26 4.48 14.57
N ILE A 162 6.90 4.02 15.66
CA ILE A 162 6.92 4.74 16.94
C ILE A 162 7.60 6.09 16.78
N ASP A 163 8.79 6.12 16.19
CA ASP A 163 9.57 7.35 15.99
C ASP A 163 8.82 8.33 15.08
N ALA A 164 8.15 7.84 14.03
CA ALA A 164 7.34 8.67 13.15
C ALA A 164 6.15 9.33 13.86
N LEU A 165 5.43 8.58 14.71
CA LEU A 165 4.33 9.14 15.50
C LEU A 165 4.82 10.14 16.55
N GLN A 166 5.97 9.88 17.18
CA GLN A 166 6.59 10.82 18.11
C GLN A 166 7.01 12.12 17.42
N ALA A 167 7.67 12.00 16.26
CA ALA A 167 8.07 13.14 15.43
C ALA A 167 6.83 13.94 14.97
N ALA A 168 5.79 13.28 14.50
CA ALA A 168 4.54 13.91 14.08
C ALA A 168 3.84 14.67 15.22
N THR A 169 3.71 14.03 16.40
CA THR A 169 3.11 14.66 17.58
C THR A 169 3.91 15.87 18.06
N THR A 170 5.24 15.81 17.93
CA THR A 170 6.12 16.92 18.29
C THR A 170 6.03 18.08 17.28
N ALA A 171 5.95 17.75 15.99
CA ALA A 171 5.89 18.73 14.91
C ALA A 171 4.54 19.46 14.88
N GLU A 172 3.43 18.77 15.14
CA GLU A 172 2.07 19.30 15.09
C GLU A 172 1.31 18.97 16.38
N PRO A 173 1.59 19.68 17.49
CA PRO A 173 1.00 19.38 18.81
C PRO A 173 -0.52 19.61 18.87
N ASP A 174 -1.05 20.45 17.98
CA ASP A 174 -2.48 20.80 17.91
C ASP A 174 -3.23 19.97 16.84
N PHE A 175 -2.60 18.96 16.23
CA PHE A 175 -3.25 18.11 15.24
C PHE A 175 -4.42 17.31 15.86
N PRO A 176 -5.60 17.24 15.20
CA PRO A 176 -6.78 16.56 15.75
C PRO A 176 -6.69 15.04 15.57
N TRP A 177 -5.81 14.37 16.33
CA TRP A 177 -5.58 12.92 16.24
C TRP A 177 -6.87 12.09 16.39
N GLN A 178 -7.80 12.55 17.23
CA GLN A 178 -9.09 11.91 17.47
C GLN A 178 -9.97 11.77 16.22
N ASP A 179 -9.74 12.58 15.19
CA ASP A 179 -10.48 12.49 13.92
C ASP A 179 -10.17 11.20 13.14
N TYR A 180 -9.11 10.49 13.51
CA TYR A 180 -8.63 9.26 12.88
C TYR A 180 -8.77 8.03 13.79
N ASP A 181 -9.23 8.22 15.03
CA ASP A 181 -9.53 7.18 15.99
C ASP A 181 -11.05 7.08 16.18
N LEU A 182 -11.73 6.67 15.11
CA LEU A 182 -13.21 6.66 15.02
C LEU A 182 -13.83 5.27 14.98
N TRP A 183 -13.02 4.23 14.81
CA TRP A 183 -13.50 2.88 14.55
C TRP A 183 -12.95 1.93 15.60
N ASP A 184 -13.85 1.27 16.32
CA ASP A 184 -13.54 0.26 17.32
C ASP A 184 -13.91 -1.13 16.78
N PRO A 185 -13.01 -1.79 16.03
CA PRO A 185 -13.29 -3.11 15.48
C PRO A 185 -13.51 -4.18 16.55
N GLN A 186 -12.98 -3.97 17.77
CA GLN A 186 -13.00 -4.95 18.85
C GLN A 186 -14.14 -4.70 19.84
N ASP A 187 -14.83 -3.56 19.77
CA ASP A 187 -15.88 -3.19 20.74
C ASP A 187 -15.29 -3.27 22.17
N PHE A 188 -14.21 -2.52 22.36
CA PHE A 188 -13.31 -2.61 23.51
C PHE A 188 -14.02 -2.23 24.82
N ASP A 189 -15.01 -1.35 24.77
CA ASP A 189 -15.85 -0.94 25.89
C ASP A 189 -17.20 -1.68 25.99
N GLU A 190 -17.43 -2.65 25.11
CA GLU A 190 -18.60 -3.55 25.08
C GLU A 190 -19.96 -2.83 24.95
N ASP A 191 -20.00 -1.70 24.24
CA ASP A 191 -21.22 -0.90 24.03
C ASP A 191 -21.98 -1.24 22.73
N ASP A 192 -21.46 -2.19 21.93
CA ASP A 192 -21.97 -2.65 20.62
C ASP A 192 -21.97 -1.53 19.55
N ASP A 193 -21.28 -0.42 19.79
CA ASP A 193 -20.86 0.55 18.78
C ASP A 193 -19.44 0.20 18.29
N ARG A 194 -19.27 0.17 16.97
CA ARG A 194 -18.01 -0.21 16.32
C ARG A 194 -17.62 0.79 15.27
#